data_AF-A0A075FY89-F1
#
_entry.id   AF-A0A075FY89-F1
#
_cell.length_a   1.000
_cell.length_b   1.000
_cell.length_c   1.000
_cell.angle_alpha   90.00
_cell.angle_beta   90.00
_cell.angle_gamma   90.00
#
_symmetry.space_group_name_H-M   'P 1'
#
loop_
_entity.id
_entity.type
_entity.pdbx_description
1 polymer ?
#
loop_
_entity_poly.entity_id
_entity_poly.type
_entity_poly.pdbx_seq_one_letter_code
_entity_poly.pdbx_strand_id
1 'polypeptide(L)'
;MTNPLEEMYDYEEWATKALLLVAGLVFGGIALNLLSVENPLTDFLYEYYLDPVMNESSQDTSYNLPNTMTYAIVLILFAVALSAWLRYLNLDHSDAMILALLPYVFWAALGEVVEDANMFDASLEPYFVSPGIHFQTAAWVVIAGAFGYRIAHSQSVSEEERISKVDSAATILIIAQIVIYYTSIDAGSVASSEGFDNTAMLVCFIAALLIPALMINKPLFGFTIVQRCVFIVGLGGSIALLGPLLSFGISNPDQVTLWPLAVVIGPPAILAYQMHQTGLPAARELAEHGFVAGILPLGMTEEQYANLESSDKDLIESLRSKAVMASPVVFLSVAGQLFDGIATGIGIDAFGYGEKHLLSAEIIELFGTAYGFTVVKLALGGLIWYFFAIANFEHRQQHLRLLIAMTILTVSMAPALRNIGRLALGV
;
A
#
# COMPACT_ATOMS: atom_id res chain seq x y z
N MET A 1 -18.98 29.96 -6.40
CA MET A 1 -18.53 28.68 -5.83
C MET A 1 -17.05 28.86 -5.59
N THR A 2 -16.64 28.97 -4.33
CA THR A 2 -15.22 29.10 -3.96
C THR A 2 -14.48 27.83 -4.39
N ASN A 3 -13.30 28.01 -4.96
CA ASN A 3 -12.46 26.94 -5.50
C ASN A 3 -12.01 26.05 -4.32
N PRO A 4 -12.12 24.71 -4.39
CA PRO A 4 -11.72 23.86 -3.26
C PRO A 4 -10.20 23.85 -2.96
N LEU A 5 -9.37 24.52 -3.78
CA LEU A 5 -7.98 24.88 -3.46
C LEU A 5 -7.84 26.18 -2.64
N GLU A 6 -8.92 26.92 -2.35
CA GLU A 6 -8.85 28.25 -1.75
C GLU A 6 -8.53 28.31 -0.25
N GLU A 7 -8.43 27.19 0.47
CA GLU A 7 -7.74 27.20 1.77
C GLU A 7 -7.06 25.84 2.01
N MET A 8 -6.13 25.44 1.14
CA MET A 8 -5.14 24.43 1.55
C MET A 8 -4.54 24.88 2.88
N TYR A 9 -4.29 23.95 3.81
CA TYR A 9 -3.51 24.31 4.98
C TYR A 9 -2.11 24.74 4.51
N ASP A 10 -1.46 25.66 5.23
CA ASP A 10 -0.13 26.16 4.87
C ASP A 10 0.84 24.99 4.61
N TYR A 11 0.80 23.94 5.43
CA TYR A 11 1.66 22.77 5.28
C TYR A 11 1.38 21.96 4.00
N GLU A 12 0.14 21.95 3.49
CA GLU A 12 -0.22 21.27 2.24
C GLU A 12 0.25 22.05 1.02
N GLU A 13 0.14 23.38 1.08
CA GLU A 13 0.65 24.27 0.03
C GLU A 13 2.18 24.16 -0.05
N TRP A 14 2.86 24.22 1.10
CA TRP A 14 4.30 24.01 1.18
C TRP A 14 4.72 22.64 0.65
N ALA A 15 4.00 21.57 1.02
CA ALA A 15 4.28 20.24 0.51
C ALA A 15 4.13 20.16 -1.01
N THR A 16 3.08 20.76 -1.56
CA THR A 16 2.85 20.79 -3.02
C THR A 16 3.96 21.56 -3.75
N LYS A 17 4.35 22.73 -3.24
CA LYS A 17 5.46 23.52 -3.79
C LYS A 17 6.80 22.76 -3.73
N ALA A 18 7.08 22.09 -2.61
CA ALA A 18 8.28 21.29 -2.43
C ALA A 18 8.33 20.11 -3.41
N LEU A 19 7.21 19.40 -3.61
CA LEU A 19 7.13 18.31 -4.59
C LEU A 19 7.31 18.81 -6.03
N LEU A 20 6.72 19.95 -6.38
CA LEU A 20 6.91 20.56 -7.70
C LEU A 20 8.37 20.97 -7.93
N LEU A 21 9.05 21.47 -6.90
CA LEU A 21 10.48 21.75 -6.96
C LEU A 21 11.30 20.48 -7.17
N VAL A 22 11.05 19.43 -6.38
CA VAL A 22 11.73 18.13 -6.52
C VAL A 22 11.52 17.55 -7.91
N ALA A 23 10.27 17.52 -8.40
CA ALA A 23 9.94 17.08 -9.75
C ALA A 23 10.68 17.92 -10.81
N GLY A 24 10.68 19.24 -10.65
CA GLY A 24 11.41 20.15 -11.54
C GLY A 24 12.92 19.89 -11.57
N LEU A 25 13.53 19.59 -10.42
CA LEU A 25 14.96 19.23 -10.33
C LEU A 25 15.24 17.88 -11.01
N VAL A 26 14.41 16.87 -10.76
CA VAL A 26 14.56 15.53 -11.36
C VAL A 26 14.40 15.60 -12.89
N PHE A 27 13.28 16.16 -13.37
CA PHE A 27 13.04 16.28 -14.81
C PHE A 27 14.03 17.23 -15.49
N GLY A 28 14.45 18.30 -14.79
CA GLY A 28 15.48 19.21 -15.26
C GLY A 28 16.82 18.52 -15.44
N GLY A 29 17.28 17.76 -14.45
CA GLY A 29 18.55 17.02 -14.54
C GLY A 29 18.53 15.90 -15.59
N ILE A 30 17.41 15.20 -15.74
CA ILE A 30 17.24 14.20 -16.82
C ILE A 30 17.25 14.88 -18.19
N ALA A 31 16.51 15.99 -18.36
CA ALA A 31 16.47 16.72 -19.62
C ALA A 31 17.86 17.29 -20.00
N LEU A 32 18.61 17.83 -19.03
CA LEU A 32 19.97 18.30 -19.26
C LEU A 32 20.90 17.16 -19.67
N ASN A 33 20.76 15.98 -19.08
CA ASN A 33 21.51 14.79 -19.50
C ASN A 33 21.19 14.39 -20.95
N LEU A 34 19.90 14.35 -21.32
CA LEU A 34 19.46 14.05 -22.69
C LEU A 34 19.98 15.06 -23.71
N LEU A 35 20.16 16.32 -23.30
CA LEU A 35 20.75 17.38 -24.11
C LEU A 35 22.29 17.37 -24.08
N SER A 36 22.91 16.40 -23.41
CA SER A 36 24.37 16.28 -23.24
C SER A 36 25.02 17.54 -22.64
N VAL A 37 24.33 18.19 -21.70
CA VAL A 37 24.82 19.36 -20.98
C VAL A 37 25.37 18.93 -19.63
N GLU A 38 26.70 19.00 -19.47
CA GLU A 38 27.35 18.74 -18.18
C GLU A 38 26.88 19.74 -17.11
N ASN A 39 26.40 19.23 -15.99
CA ASN A 39 25.95 20.06 -14.87
C ASN A 39 25.94 19.26 -13.56
N PRO A 40 26.19 19.93 -12.42
CA PRO A 40 26.30 19.25 -11.13
C PRO A 40 24.99 18.61 -10.65
N LEU A 41 23.83 19.04 -11.16
CA LEU A 41 22.54 18.47 -10.79
C LEU A 41 22.36 17.08 -11.43
N THR A 42 22.72 16.92 -12.70
CA THR A 42 22.71 15.61 -13.37
C THR A 42 23.65 14.64 -12.65
N ASP A 43 24.90 15.04 -12.39
CA ASP A 43 25.87 14.16 -11.72
C ASP A 43 25.35 13.67 -10.35
N PHE A 44 24.80 14.59 -9.55
CA PHE A 44 24.21 14.27 -8.25
C PHE A 44 23.02 13.31 -8.35
N LEU A 45 22.12 13.53 -9.32
CA LEU A 45 20.94 12.66 -9.51
C LEU A 45 21.34 11.27 -9.95
N TYR A 46 22.33 11.14 -10.83
CA TYR A 46 22.82 9.84 -11.29
C TYR A 46 23.55 9.10 -10.17
N GLU A 47 24.51 9.75 -9.50
CA GLU A 47 25.31 9.12 -8.43
C GLU A 47 24.45 8.61 -7.26
N TYR A 48 23.51 9.43 -6.77
CA TYR A 48 22.80 9.12 -5.52
C TYR A 48 21.44 8.45 -5.72
N TYR A 49 20.81 8.57 -6.89
CA TYR A 49 19.43 8.12 -7.12
C TYR A 49 19.29 7.19 -8.33
N LEU A 50 19.72 7.59 -9.53
CA LEU A 50 19.42 6.80 -10.74
C LEU A 50 20.34 5.59 -10.90
N ASP A 51 21.65 5.75 -10.75
CA ASP A 51 22.59 4.63 -10.91
C ASP A 51 22.38 3.55 -9.83
N PRO A 52 22.17 3.88 -8.53
CA PRO A 52 21.83 2.87 -7.53
C PRO A 52 20.58 2.06 -7.89
N VAL A 53 19.53 2.72 -8.40
CA VAL A 53 18.26 2.06 -8.80
C VAL A 53 18.45 1.19 -10.05
N MET A 54 19.20 1.66 -11.04
CA MET A 54 19.51 0.86 -12.25
C MET A 54 20.39 -0.34 -11.94
N ASN A 55 21.26 -0.23 -10.92
CA ASN A 55 22.10 -1.33 -10.49
C ASN A 55 21.34 -2.29 -9.56
N GLU A 56 20.28 -1.87 -8.87
CA GLU A 56 19.45 -2.72 -7.99
C GLU A 56 18.80 -3.88 -8.77
N SER A 57 18.47 -3.69 -10.05
CA SER A 57 17.96 -4.78 -10.91
C SER A 57 19.02 -5.81 -11.31
N SER A 58 20.33 -5.50 -11.14
CA SER A 58 21.42 -6.37 -11.62
C SER A 58 22.35 -6.89 -10.51
N GLN A 59 22.46 -6.18 -9.38
CA GLN A 59 23.26 -6.54 -8.22
C GLN A 59 22.54 -6.08 -6.96
N ASP A 60 22.36 -7.01 -6.02
CA ASP A 60 21.59 -6.85 -4.80
C ASP A 60 22.25 -5.86 -3.81
N THR A 61 22.19 -4.56 -4.14
CA THR A 61 23.03 -3.50 -3.56
C THR A 61 22.37 -2.88 -2.32
N SER A 62 23.15 -2.60 -1.28
CA SER A 62 22.64 -1.99 -0.03
C SER A 62 22.19 -0.54 -0.20
N TYR A 63 21.07 -0.16 0.43
CA TYR A 63 20.52 1.19 0.40
C TYR A 63 21.49 2.25 0.96
N ASN A 64 21.63 3.38 0.26
CA ASN A 64 22.39 4.52 0.77
C ASN A 64 21.48 5.42 1.65
N LEU A 65 22.05 5.94 2.75
CA LEU A 65 21.31 6.74 3.73
C LEU A 65 20.65 8.00 3.13
N PRO A 66 21.32 8.80 2.27
CA PRO A 66 20.70 9.95 1.63
C PRO A 66 19.44 9.59 0.83
N ASN A 67 19.49 8.51 0.07
CA ASN A 67 18.39 8.06 -0.78
C ASN A 67 17.18 7.64 0.06
N THR A 68 17.42 6.83 1.11
CA THR A 68 16.36 6.41 2.05
C THR A 68 15.69 7.60 2.72
N MET A 69 16.46 8.58 3.19
CA MET A 69 15.91 9.79 3.82
C MET A 69 15.12 10.64 2.82
N THR A 70 15.65 10.86 1.62
CA THR A 70 14.97 11.64 0.58
C THR A 70 13.65 11.00 0.18
N TYR A 71 13.61 9.69 -0.09
CA TYR A 71 12.36 9.01 -0.43
C TYR A 71 11.34 9.06 0.70
N ALA A 72 11.76 8.90 1.96
CA ALA A 72 10.87 9.03 3.10
C ALA A 72 10.25 10.44 3.20
N ILE A 73 11.06 11.50 3.01
CA ILE A 73 10.58 12.88 3.03
C ILE A 73 9.61 13.12 1.85
N VAL A 74 9.98 12.71 0.64
CA VAL A 74 9.13 12.87 -0.56
C VAL A 74 7.81 12.14 -0.38
N LEU A 75 7.80 10.94 0.21
CA LEU A 75 6.59 10.17 0.49
C LEU A 75 5.66 10.88 1.49
N ILE A 76 6.22 11.46 2.56
CA ILE A 76 5.45 12.24 3.53
C ILE A 76 4.84 13.48 2.87
N LEU A 77 5.65 14.23 2.10
CA LEU A 77 5.17 15.41 1.38
C LEU A 77 4.06 15.02 0.38
N PHE A 78 4.23 13.89 -0.31
CA PHE A 78 3.23 13.37 -1.23
C PHE A 78 1.93 13.01 -0.53
N ALA A 79 1.97 12.31 0.60
CA ALA A 79 0.78 12.01 1.41
C ALA A 79 0.05 13.29 1.86
N VAL A 80 0.81 14.29 2.31
CA VAL A 80 0.27 15.59 2.70
C VAL A 80 -0.40 16.31 1.52
N ALA A 81 0.28 16.44 0.39
CA ALA A 81 -0.26 17.09 -0.80
C ALA A 81 -1.49 16.34 -1.33
N LEU A 82 -1.42 15.01 -1.45
CA LEU A 82 -2.50 14.17 -1.95
C LEU A 82 -3.76 14.31 -1.07
N SER A 83 -3.61 14.50 0.24
CA SER A 83 -4.77 14.69 1.14
C SER A 83 -5.65 15.87 0.72
N ALA A 84 -5.04 16.97 0.26
CA ALA A 84 -5.78 18.13 -0.25
C ALA A 84 -6.50 17.83 -1.56
N TRP A 85 -5.86 17.09 -2.47
CA TRP A 85 -6.47 16.68 -3.73
C TRP A 85 -7.64 15.71 -3.53
N LEU A 86 -7.53 14.74 -2.63
CA LEU A 86 -8.63 13.81 -2.35
C LEU A 86 -9.85 14.55 -1.78
N ARG A 87 -9.63 15.56 -0.92
CA ARG A 87 -10.69 16.46 -0.44
C ARG A 87 -11.30 17.30 -1.55
N TYR A 88 -10.46 17.88 -2.40
CA TYR A 88 -10.90 18.68 -3.54
C TYR A 88 -11.84 17.87 -4.45
N LEU A 89 -11.50 16.60 -4.68
CA LEU A 89 -12.31 15.68 -5.48
C LEU A 89 -13.56 15.18 -4.74
N ASN A 90 -13.76 15.55 -3.47
CA ASN A 90 -14.86 15.09 -2.61
C ASN A 90 -14.96 13.56 -2.56
N LEU A 91 -13.81 12.90 -2.46
CA LEU A 91 -13.74 11.44 -2.32
C LEU A 91 -14.14 11.04 -0.90
N ASP A 92 -14.60 9.80 -0.73
CA ASP A 92 -14.95 9.27 0.58
C ASP A 92 -13.72 9.20 1.50
N HIS A 93 -13.88 9.64 2.73
CA HIS A 93 -12.83 9.69 3.76
C HIS A 93 -13.03 8.64 4.86
N SER A 94 -13.89 7.65 4.65
CA SER A 94 -14.11 6.58 5.62
C SER A 94 -12.97 5.56 5.62
N ASP A 95 -12.89 4.76 6.68
CA ASP A 95 -11.93 3.66 6.79
C ASP A 95 -12.10 2.61 5.68
N ALA A 96 -13.25 2.60 4.98
CA ALA A 96 -13.48 1.74 3.82
C ALA A 96 -12.49 2.01 2.67
N MET A 97 -11.92 3.22 2.59
CA MET A 97 -10.88 3.54 1.63
C MET A 97 -9.61 2.69 1.84
N ILE A 98 -9.22 2.39 3.08
CA ILE A 98 -8.09 1.51 3.38
C ILE A 98 -8.37 0.11 2.82
N LEU A 99 -9.58 -0.41 3.07
CA LEU A 99 -9.98 -1.72 2.58
C LEU A 99 -10.05 -1.78 1.05
N ALA A 100 -10.44 -0.67 0.40
CA ALA A 100 -10.46 -0.57 -1.06
C ALA A 100 -9.06 -0.55 -1.67
N LEU A 101 -8.07 0.02 -0.97
CA LEU A 101 -6.68 0.10 -1.40
C LEU A 101 -5.83 -1.12 -1.00
N LEU A 102 -6.25 -1.88 0.02
CA LEU A 102 -5.53 -3.05 0.52
C LEU A 102 -5.12 -4.05 -0.57
N PRO A 103 -5.96 -4.39 -1.57
CA PRO A 103 -5.54 -5.27 -2.67
C PRO A 103 -4.30 -4.77 -3.41
N TYR A 104 -4.04 -3.47 -3.47
CA TYR A 104 -2.85 -2.94 -4.14
C TYR A 104 -1.56 -3.16 -3.35
N VAL A 105 -1.64 -3.35 -2.03
CA VAL A 105 -0.50 -3.78 -1.21
C VAL A 105 -0.10 -5.20 -1.59
N PHE A 106 -1.09 -6.09 -1.76
CA PHE A 106 -0.86 -7.45 -2.27
C PHE A 106 -0.39 -7.43 -3.72
N TRP A 107 -1.02 -6.61 -4.57
CA TRP A 107 -0.64 -6.44 -5.97
C TRP A 107 0.84 -6.09 -6.11
N ALA A 108 1.32 -5.10 -5.36
CA ALA A 108 2.71 -4.68 -5.38
C ALA A 108 3.64 -5.82 -4.94
N ALA A 109 3.37 -6.42 -3.78
CA ALA A 109 4.19 -7.49 -3.23
C ALA A 109 4.23 -8.73 -4.12
N LEU A 110 3.10 -9.14 -4.70
CA LEU A 110 3.04 -10.27 -5.63
C LEU A 110 3.83 -9.97 -6.91
N GLY A 111 3.71 -8.75 -7.43
CA GLY A 111 4.49 -8.30 -8.58
C GLY A 111 6.00 -8.36 -8.32
N GLU A 112 6.44 -7.86 -7.16
CA GLU A 112 7.85 -7.95 -6.76
C GLU A 112 8.31 -9.41 -6.61
N VAL A 113 7.47 -10.33 -6.14
CA VAL A 113 7.84 -11.76 -6.05
C VAL A 113 7.88 -12.43 -7.42
N VAL A 114 7.02 -12.03 -8.37
CA VAL A 114 7.10 -12.50 -9.77
C VAL A 114 8.41 -12.06 -10.39
N GLU A 115 8.84 -10.84 -10.06
CA GLU A 115 10.13 -10.29 -10.46
C GLU A 115 11.30 -11.01 -9.77
N ASP A 116 11.28 -11.22 -8.46
CA ASP A 116 12.31 -11.97 -7.72
C ASP A 116 12.46 -13.41 -8.27
N ALA A 117 11.37 -14.00 -8.80
CA ALA A 117 11.39 -15.29 -9.48
C ALA A 117 11.91 -15.24 -10.94
N ASN A 118 12.41 -14.08 -11.39
CA ASN A 118 12.93 -13.81 -12.74
C ASN A 118 11.94 -14.16 -13.86
N MET A 119 10.64 -14.00 -13.61
CA MET A 119 9.61 -14.38 -14.57
C MET A 119 9.34 -13.30 -15.61
N PHE A 120 9.53 -12.02 -15.29
CA PHE A 120 9.36 -10.94 -16.27
C PHE A 120 10.51 -10.91 -17.28
N ASP A 121 10.23 -10.35 -18.45
CA ASP A 121 11.28 -9.98 -19.39
C ASP A 121 11.94 -8.64 -19.01
N ALA A 122 13.09 -8.36 -19.61
CA ALA A 122 13.88 -7.15 -19.37
C ALA A 122 13.13 -5.83 -19.68
N SER A 123 11.98 -5.88 -20.35
CA SER A 123 11.18 -4.70 -20.65
C SER A 123 10.35 -4.24 -19.46
N LEU A 124 9.88 -5.20 -18.64
CA LEU A 124 8.96 -4.96 -17.54
C LEU A 124 9.61 -5.11 -16.17
N GLU A 125 10.71 -5.87 -16.08
CA GLU A 125 11.56 -6.06 -14.89
C GLU A 125 11.76 -4.77 -14.06
N PRO A 126 12.19 -3.62 -14.64
CA PRO A 126 12.50 -2.43 -13.83
C PRO A 126 11.27 -1.76 -13.21
N TYR A 127 10.07 -2.07 -13.70
CA TYR A 127 8.81 -1.53 -13.16
C TYR A 127 8.32 -2.31 -11.94
N PHE A 128 8.84 -3.52 -11.71
CA PHE A 128 8.51 -4.34 -10.55
C PHE A 128 9.61 -4.35 -9.48
N VAL A 129 10.66 -3.55 -9.64
CA VAL A 129 11.67 -3.24 -8.61
C VAL A 129 11.39 -1.84 -8.04
N SER A 130 11.91 -1.53 -6.86
CA SER A 130 11.82 -0.19 -6.26
C SER A 130 12.69 0.83 -7.02
N PRO A 131 12.21 2.08 -7.22
CA PRO A 131 10.91 2.63 -6.85
C PRO A 131 9.80 2.40 -7.90
N GLY A 132 10.09 1.75 -9.03
CA GLY A 132 9.18 1.52 -10.16
C GLY A 132 7.81 0.95 -9.75
N ILE A 133 7.82 -0.04 -8.85
CA ILE A 133 6.60 -0.72 -8.39
C ILE A 133 5.60 0.24 -7.76
N HIS A 134 6.07 1.26 -7.03
CA HIS A 134 5.20 2.25 -6.39
C HIS A 134 4.50 3.13 -7.43
N PHE A 135 5.20 3.53 -8.50
CA PHE A 135 4.62 4.30 -9.58
C PHE A 135 3.60 3.50 -10.37
N GLN A 136 3.89 2.23 -10.65
CA GLN A 136 2.96 1.35 -11.37
C GLN A 136 1.71 1.07 -10.53
N THR A 137 1.87 0.77 -9.24
CA THR A 137 0.75 0.61 -8.30
C THR A 137 -0.11 1.87 -8.27
N ALA A 138 0.51 3.04 -8.09
CA ALA A 138 -0.18 4.32 -8.07
C ALA A 138 -0.92 4.60 -9.38
N ALA A 139 -0.31 4.28 -10.53
CA ALA A 139 -0.95 4.44 -11.84
C ALA A 139 -2.24 3.61 -11.94
N TRP A 140 -2.22 2.34 -11.52
CA TRP A 140 -3.44 1.52 -11.53
C TRP A 140 -4.53 2.01 -10.59
N VAL A 141 -4.14 2.44 -9.37
CA VAL A 141 -5.08 3.04 -8.41
C VAL A 141 -5.72 4.29 -9.00
N VAL A 142 -4.92 5.19 -9.59
CA VAL A 142 -5.40 6.45 -10.19
C VAL A 142 -6.28 6.18 -11.40
N ILE A 143 -5.90 5.25 -12.29
CA ILE A 143 -6.70 4.88 -13.46
C ILE A 143 -8.04 4.29 -13.02
N ALA A 144 -8.03 3.29 -12.12
CA ALA A 144 -9.26 2.67 -11.61
C ALA A 144 -10.14 3.71 -10.88
N GLY A 145 -9.52 4.56 -10.05
CA GLY A 145 -10.18 5.67 -9.37
C GLY A 145 -10.81 6.67 -10.33
N ALA A 146 -10.12 7.03 -11.42
CA ALA A 146 -10.63 7.95 -12.43
C ALA A 146 -11.84 7.38 -13.19
N PHE A 147 -11.80 6.10 -13.57
CA PHE A 147 -12.96 5.42 -14.16
C PHE A 147 -14.14 5.39 -13.19
N GLY A 148 -13.91 4.96 -11.94
CA GLY A 148 -14.93 4.95 -10.90
C GLY A 148 -15.51 6.34 -10.64
N TYR A 149 -14.66 7.37 -10.58
CA TYR A 149 -15.05 8.76 -10.36
C TYR A 149 -15.92 9.30 -11.49
N ARG A 150 -15.51 9.06 -12.74
CA ARG A 150 -16.29 9.47 -13.92
C ARG A 150 -17.65 8.80 -13.98
N ILE A 151 -17.73 7.51 -13.61
CA ILE A 151 -19.00 6.78 -13.56
C ILE A 151 -19.89 7.30 -12.43
N ALA A 152 -19.32 7.55 -11.25
CA ALA A 152 -20.04 8.11 -10.10
C ALA A 152 -20.68 9.48 -10.40
N HIS A 153 -19.99 10.31 -11.19
CA HIS A 153 -20.45 11.65 -11.58
C HIS A 153 -21.22 11.70 -12.91
N SER A 154 -21.54 10.54 -13.50
CA SER A 154 -22.37 10.50 -14.70
C SER A 154 -23.81 10.93 -14.38
N GLN A 155 -24.32 11.88 -15.17
CA GLN A 155 -25.71 12.36 -15.09
C GLN A 155 -26.67 11.23 -15.47
N SER A 156 -27.82 11.15 -14.77
CA SER A 156 -28.99 10.33 -15.14
C SER A 156 -28.77 8.81 -15.28
N VAL A 157 -28.20 8.16 -14.27
CA VAL A 157 -27.97 6.70 -14.26
C VAL A 157 -28.46 6.11 -12.93
N SER A 158 -29.22 5.01 -12.96
CA SER A 158 -29.63 4.30 -11.73
C SER A 158 -28.40 3.71 -11.01
N GLU A 159 -28.51 3.43 -9.71
CA GLU A 159 -27.40 2.84 -8.96
C GLU A 159 -26.96 1.48 -9.53
N GLU A 160 -27.91 0.64 -9.93
CA GLU A 160 -27.65 -0.64 -10.60
C GLU A 160 -26.87 -0.47 -11.91
N GLU A 161 -27.23 0.53 -12.72
CA GLU A 161 -26.53 0.80 -13.98
C GLU A 161 -25.12 1.37 -13.74
N ARG A 162 -24.91 2.17 -12.67
CA ARG A 162 -23.56 2.61 -12.25
C ARG A 162 -22.69 1.43 -11.83
N ILE A 163 -23.25 0.50 -11.06
CA ILE A 163 -22.55 -0.72 -10.63
C ILE A 163 -22.15 -1.55 -11.85
N SER A 164 -23.08 -1.79 -12.79
CA SER A 164 -22.80 -2.52 -14.03
C SER A 164 -21.70 -1.87 -14.88
N LYS A 165 -21.72 -0.53 -15.00
CA LYS A 165 -20.65 0.23 -15.70
C LYS A 165 -19.30 0.12 -14.99
N VAL A 166 -19.28 0.14 -13.66
CA VAL A 166 -18.05 -0.07 -12.88
C VAL A 166 -17.51 -1.47 -13.08
N ASP A 167 -18.35 -2.49 -13.02
CA ASP A 167 -17.92 -3.88 -13.18
C ASP A 167 -17.38 -4.13 -14.60
N SER A 168 -17.99 -3.49 -15.62
CA SER A 168 -17.48 -3.50 -17.00
C SER A 168 -16.13 -2.79 -17.13
N ALA A 169 -15.98 -1.60 -16.54
CA ALA A 169 -14.71 -0.86 -16.55
C ALA A 169 -13.61 -1.65 -15.82
N ALA A 170 -13.94 -2.23 -14.67
CA ALA A 170 -13.01 -3.06 -13.90
C ALA A 170 -12.57 -4.30 -14.70
N THR A 171 -13.49 -4.96 -15.41
CA THR A 171 -13.17 -6.08 -16.30
C THR A 171 -12.15 -5.67 -17.35
N ILE A 172 -12.36 -4.53 -18.02
CA ILE A 172 -11.43 -4.01 -19.04
C ILE A 172 -10.04 -3.75 -18.44
N LEU A 173 -9.97 -3.14 -17.26
CA LEU A 173 -8.71 -2.84 -16.59
C LEU A 173 -7.98 -4.12 -16.11
N ILE A 174 -8.71 -5.14 -15.66
CA ILE A 174 -8.14 -6.45 -15.31
C ILE A 174 -7.61 -7.14 -16.57
N ILE A 175 -8.34 -7.10 -17.69
CA ILE A 175 -7.85 -7.61 -18.99
C ILE A 175 -6.56 -6.89 -19.38
N ALA A 176 -6.50 -5.57 -19.26
CA ALA A 176 -5.30 -4.79 -19.60
C ALA A 176 -4.10 -5.22 -18.75
N GLN A 177 -4.27 -5.39 -17.45
CA GLN A 177 -3.23 -5.93 -16.57
C GLN A 177 -2.77 -7.34 -16.99
N ILE A 178 -3.72 -8.25 -17.20
CA ILE A 178 -3.41 -9.63 -17.64
C ILE A 178 -2.61 -9.60 -18.95
N VAL A 179 -3.04 -8.82 -19.94
CA VAL A 179 -2.34 -8.73 -21.23
C VAL A 179 -0.91 -8.22 -21.03
N ILE A 180 -0.72 -7.10 -20.31
CA ILE A 180 0.61 -6.51 -20.11
C ILE A 180 1.54 -7.51 -19.40
N TYR A 181 1.09 -8.12 -18.32
CA TYR A 181 1.94 -8.99 -17.49
C TYR A 181 2.17 -10.34 -18.14
N TYR A 182 1.13 -10.96 -18.69
CA TYR A 182 1.27 -12.23 -19.38
C TYR A 182 2.22 -12.11 -20.58
N THR A 183 2.15 -11.02 -21.36
CA THR A 183 3.06 -10.87 -22.51
C THR A 183 4.53 -10.80 -22.11
N SER A 184 4.85 -10.14 -20.99
CA SER A 184 6.23 -10.10 -20.49
C SER A 184 6.64 -11.43 -19.87
N ILE A 185 5.75 -12.08 -19.11
CA ILE A 185 6.03 -13.37 -18.47
C ILE A 185 6.25 -14.47 -19.51
N ASP A 186 5.40 -14.54 -20.54
CA ASP A 186 5.50 -15.51 -21.63
C ASP A 186 6.81 -15.34 -22.41
N ALA A 187 7.26 -14.09 -22.60
CA ALA A 187 8.55 -13.77 -23.20
C ALA A 187 9.75 -13.99 -22.25
N GLY A 188 9.49 -14.14 -20.94
CA GLY A 188 10.49 -14.35 -19.90
C GLY A 188 11.15 -15.73 -19.98
N SER A 189 12.38 -15.82 -19.48
CA SER A 189 13.20 -17.04 -19.59
C SER A 189 12.63 -18.23 -18.81
N VAL A 190 11.95 -17.96 -17.69
CA VAL A 190 11.39 -18.99 -16.81
C VAL A 190 10.14 -19.62 -17.43
N ALA A 191 9.17 -18.83 -17.88
CA ALA A 191 7.93 -19.38 -18.45
C ALA A 191 8.16 -20.06 -19.82
N SER A 192 9.20 -19.63 -20.54
CA SER A 192 9.65 -20.25 -21.79
C SER A 192 10.47 -21.54 -21.60
N SER A 193 10.78 -21.94 -20.37
CA SER A 193 11.60 -23.13 -20.12
C SER A 193 10.85 -24.44 -20.40
N GLU A 194 11.60 -25.46 -20.82
CA GLU A 194 11.02 -26.77 -21.11
C GLU A 194 10.46 -27.41 -19.83
N GLY A 195 9.17 -27.74 -19.83
CA GLY A 195 8.49 -28.38 -18.70
C GLY A 195 7.76 -27.42 -17.75
N PHE A 196 7.73 -26.12 -18.03
CA PHE A 196 6.95 -25.16 -17.25
C PHE A 196 5.43 -25.38 -17.42
N ASP A 197 4.70 -25.50 -16.30
CA ASP A 197 3.25 -25.66 -16.29
C ASP A 197 2.53 -24.31 -16.09
N ASN A 198 1.96 -23.77 -17.16
CA ASN A 198 1.21 -22.52 -17.15
C ASN A 198 -0.29 -22.67 -16.74
N THR A 199 -0.74 -23.86 -16.36
CA THR A 199 -2.16 -24.13 -16.07
C THR A 199 -2.69 -23.28 -14.93
N ALA A 200 -1.95 -23.17 -13.83
CA ALA A 200 -2.38 -22.39 -12.67
C ALA A 200 -2.49 -20.89 -13.01
N MET A 201 -1.55 -20.37 -13.80
CA MET A 201 -1.61 -19.01 -14.33
C MET A 201 -2.89 -18.75 -15.13
N LEU A 202 -3.26 -19.64 -16.07
CA LEU A 202 -4.49 -19.50 -16.86
C LEU A 202 -5.76 -19.57 -15.98
N VAL A 203 -5.79 -20.48 -15.00
CA VAL A 203 -6.90 -20.59 -14.04
C VAL A 203 -7.06 -19.30 -13.24
N CYS A 204 -5.95 -18.71 -12.78
CA CYS A 204 -5.96 -17.44 -12.07
C CYS A 204 -6.43 -16.27 -12.94
N PHE A 205 -6.06 -16.22 -14.22
CA PHE A 205 -6.59 -15.19 -15.14
C PHE A 205 -8.11 -15.31 -15.32
N ILE A 206 -8.62 -16.53 -15.49
CA ILE A 206 -10.07 -16.76 -15.55
C ILE A 206 -10.73 -16.33 -14.24
N ALA A 207 -10.16 -16.72 -13.09
CA ALA A 207 -10.68 -16.33 -11.78
C ALA A 207 -10.70 -14.82 -11.58
N ALA A 208 -9.63 -14.11 -11.98
CA ALA A 208 -9.53 -12.65 -11.92
C ALA A 208 -10.64 -11.97 -12.74
N LEU A 209 -10.92 -12.46 -13.96
CA LEU A 209 -11.98 -11.93 -14.82
C LEU A 209 -13.40 -12.21 -14.31
N LEU A 210 -13.58 -13.21 -13.45
CA LEU A 210 -14.87 -13.50 -12.83
C LEU A 210 -15.16 -12.62 -11.60
N ILE A 211 -14.16 -11.92 -11.03
CA ILE A 211 -14.33 -11.10 -9.82
C ILE A 211 -15.45 -10.06 -9.95
N PRO A 212 -15.53 -9.24 -11.03
CA PRO A 212 -16.59 -8.25 -11.16
C PRO A 212 -17.98 -8.90 -11.10
N ALA A 213 -18.18 -10.01 -11.82
CA ALA A 213 -19.44 -10.75 -11.83
C ALA A 213 -19.78 -11.38 -10.47
N LEU A 214 -18.79 -11.90 -9.74
CA LEU A 214 -18.99 -12.49 -8.40
C LEU A 214 -19.36 -11.45 -7.33
N MET A 215 -19.08 -10.17 -7.58
CA MET A 215 -19.29 -9.06 -6.65
C MET A 215 -20.49 -8.17 -7.01
N ILE A 216 -21.16 -8.39 -8.15
CA ILE A 216 -22.22 -7.52 -8.70
C ILE A 216 -23.35 -7.20 -7.70
N ASN A 217 -23.76 -8.17 -6.88
CA ASN A 217 -24.89 -8.04 -5.95
C ASN A 217 -24.51 -8.18 -4.47
N LYS A 218 -23.22 -8.06 -4.14
CA LYS A 218 -22.79 -8.17 -2.75
C LYS A 218 -22.67 -6.78 -2.12
N PRO A 219 -23.28 -6.55 -0.95
CA PRO A 219 -22.92 -5.39 -0.15
C PRO A 219 -21.45 -5.58 0.24
N LEU A 220 -20.57 -4.83 -0.42
CA LEU A 220 -19.17 -4.72 0.00
C LEU A 220 -19.12 -3.93 1.31
N PHE A 221 -17.93 -3.56 1.79
CA PHE A 221 -17.70 -2.85 3.05
C PHE A 221 -18.24 -1.39 3.07
N GLY A 222 -19.46 -1.15 2.60
CA GLY A 222 -20.06 0.17 2.42
C GLY A 222 -19.40 0.97 1.30
N PHE A 223 -18.76 0.31 0.33
CA PHE A 223 -17.98 0.99 -0.71
C PHE A 223 -18.82 1.91 -1.58
N THR A 224 -18.31 3.12 -1.78
CA THR A 224 -18.70 4.00 -2.88
C THR A 224 -18.39 3.37 -4.24
N ILE A 225 -18.99 3.90 -5.30
CA ILE A 225 -18.73 3.50 -6.70
C ILE A 225 -17.22 3.59 -7.04
N VAL A 226 -16.52 4.59 -6.52
CA VAL A 226 -15.08 4.76 -6.72
C VAL A 226 -14.30 3.65 -6.01
N GLN A 227 -14.55 3.45 -4.71
CA GLN A 227 -13.89 2.42 -3.90
C GLN A 227 -14.14 1.01 -4.45
N ARG A 228 -15.37 0.74 -4.91
CA ARG A 228 -15.72 -0.52 -5.57
C ARG A 228 -14.86 -0.78 -6.80
N CYS A 229 -14.73 0.22 -7.69
CA CYS A 229 -13.93 0.09 -8.90
C CYS A 229 -12.45 -0.18 -8.55
N VAL A 230 -11.88 0.64 -7.67
CA VAL A 230 -10.50 0.51 -7.18
C VAL A 230 -10.26 -0.89 -6.60
N PHE A 231 -11.12 -1.34 -5.69
CA PHE A 231 -11.02 -2.64 -5.03
C PHE A 231 -11.08 -3.82 -6.01
N ILE A 232 -12.06 -3.84 -6.91
CA ILE A 232 -12.23 -4.95 -7.87
C ILE A 232 -11.03 -5.04 -8.79
N VAL A 233 -10.53 -3.91 -9.29
CA VAL A 233 -9.35 -3.87 -10.18
C VAL A 233 -8.10 -4.35 -9.45
N GLY A 234 -7.87 -3.90 -8.21
CA GLY A 234 -6.72 -4.32 -7.41
C GLY A 234 -6.77 -5.80 -7.03
N LEU A 235 -7.96 -6.31 -6.69
CA LEU A 235 -8.17 -7.72 -6.36
C LEU A 235 -7.98 -8.62 -7.59
N GLY A 236 -8.55 -8.24 -8.74
CA GLY A 236 -8.36 -8.96 -9.99
C GLY A 236 -6.89 -8.97 -10.43
N GLY A 237 -6.21 -7.83 -10.34
CA GLY A 237 -4.77 -7.73 -10.61
C GLY A 237 -3.92 -8.60 -9.68
N SER A 238 -4.24 -8.64 -8.39
CA SER A 238 -3.54 -9.49 -7.42
C SER A 238 -3.69 -10.97 -7.75
N ILE A 239 -4.90 -11.41 -8.10
CA ILE A 239 -5.15 -12.80 -8.54
C ILE A 239 -4.39 -13.10 -9.84
N ALA A 240 -4.34 -12.14 -10.77
CA ALA A 240 -3.58 -12.29 -12.00
C ALA A 240 -2.08 -12.48 -11.74
N LEU A 241 -1.48 -11.72 -10.81
CA LEU A 241 -0.07 -11.87 -10.43
C LEU A 241 0.22 -13.11 -9.56
N LEU A 242 -0.78 -13.59 -8.80
CA LEU A 242 -0.66 -14.86 -8.07
C LEU A 242 -0.54 -16.07 -9.01
N GLY A 243 -1.18 -16.02 -10.18
CA GLY A 243 -1.17 -17.10 -11.16
C GLY A 243 0.23 -17.57 -11.59
N PRO A 244 1.09 -16.66 -12.09
CA PRO A 244 2.48 -16.95 -12.42
C PRO A 244 3.25 -17.60 -11.25
N LEU A 245 3.08 -17.11 -10.02
CA LEU A 245 3.75 -17.66 -8.84
C LEU A 245 3.31 -19.09 -8.51
N LEU A 246 2.02 -19.39 -8.66
CA LEU A 246 1.52 -20.75 -8.50
C LEU A 246 2.08 -21.68 -9.59
N SER A 247 2.12 -21.22 -10.83
CA SER A 247 2.73 -21.95 -11.94
C SER A 247 4.23 -22.18 -11.72
N PHE A 248 4.95 -21.19 -11.21
CA PHE A 248 6.36 -21.31 -10.81
C PHE A 248 6.54 -22.39 -9.75
N GLY A 249 5.74 -22.33 -8.68
CA GLY A 249 5.84 -23.31 -7.59
C GLY A 249 5.48 -24.74 -8.01
N ILE A 250 4.47 -24.91 -8.87
CA ILE A 250 4.11 -26.23 -9.44
C ILE A 250 5.23 -26.78 -10.31
N SER A 251 5.89 -25.91 -11.09
CA SER A 251 6.98 -26.30 -11.98
C SER A 251 8.29 -26.57 -11.22
N ASN A 252 8.45 -26.00 -10.01
CA ASN A 252 9.65 -26.12 -9.18
C ASN A 252 9.33 -26.64 -7.76
N PRO A 253 8.75 -27.84 -7.62
CA PRO A 253 8.23 -28.33 -6.34
C PRO A 253 9.32 -28.49 -5.25
N ASP A 254 10.57 -28.74 -5.66
CA ASP A 254 11.69 -28.92 -4.73
C ASP A 254 12.14 -27.61 -4.06
N GLN A 255 11.79 -26.44 -4.63
CA GLN A 255 12.12 -25.12 -4.07
C GLN A 255 11.01 -24.59 -3.14
N VAL A 256 9.80 -25.14 -3.26
CA VAL A 256 8.62 -24.62 -2.58
C VAL A 256 8.58 -25.03 -1.10
N THR A 257 8.47 -24.04 -0.22
CA THR A 257 8.34 -24.25 1.23
C THR A 257 7.14 -23.48 1.78
N LEU A 258 6.01 -24.17 2.04
CA LEU A 258 4.74 -23.49 2.35
C LEU A 258 4.51 -23.14 3.82
N TRP A 259 5.23 -23.74 4.77
CA TRP A 259 5.00 -23.50 6.20
C TRP A 259 5.18 -22.02 6.63
N PRO A 260 6.09 -21.20 6.06
CA PRO A 260 6.23 -19.79 6.41
C PRO A 260 4.95 -19.00 6.15
N LEU A 261 4.15 -19.38 5.13
CA LEU A 261 2.85 -18.77 4.84
C LEU A 261 1.94 -18.80 6.08
N ALA A 262 1.84 -19.95 6.73
CA ALA A 262 0.99 -20.12 7.91
C ALA A 262 1.50 -19.33 9.12
N VAL A 263 2.81 -19.31 9.34
CA VAL A 263 3.42 -18.70 10.54
C VAL A 263 3.51 -17.18 10.44
N VAL A 264 3.73 -16.63 9.25
CA VAL A 264 3.82 -15.17 9.06
C VAL A 264 2.43 -14.56 8.91
N ILE A 265 1.44 -15.25 8.31
CA ILE A 265 0.08 -14.71 8.17
C ILE A 265 -0.78 -14.92 9.43
N GLY A 266 -0.66 -16.10 10.06
CA GLY A 266 -1.55 -16.53 11.14
C GLY A 266 -1.58 -15.60 12.36
N PRO A 267 -0.44 -15.36 13.05
CA PRO A 267 -0.38 -14.51 14.24
C PRO A 267 -0.82 -13.06 14.00
N PRO A 268 -0.40 -12.36 12.92
CA PRO A 268 -0.93 -11.03 12.60
C PRO A 268 -2.44 -11.01 12.34
N ALA A 269 -2.99 -12.04 11.67
CA ALA A 269 -4.43 -12.13 11.45
C ALA A 269 -5.20 -12.32 12.78
N ILE A 270 -4.67 -13.15 13.69
CA ILE A 270 -5.22 -13.30 15.04
C ILE A 270 -5.15 -11.97 15.80
N LEU A 271 -4.03 -11.26 15.75
CA LEU A 271 -3.86 -9.95 16.39
C LEU A 271 -4.86 -8.93 15.85
N ALA A 272 -4.99 -8.80 14.52
CA ALA A 272 -5.96 -7.92 13.88
C ALA A 272 -7.39 -8.23 14.32
N TYR A 273 -7.75 -9.52 14.35
CA TYR A 273 -9.07 -9.97 14.82
C TYR A 273 -9.29 -9.62 16.30
N GLN A 274 -8.32 -9.88 17.17
CA GLN A 274 -8.39 -9.57 18.60
C GLN A 274 -8.54 -8.07 18.84
N MET A 275 -7.76 -7.24 18.13
CA MET A 275 -7.86 -5.79 18.21
C MET A 275 -9.26 -5.32 17.79
N HIS A 276 -9.76 -5.82 16.65
CA HIS A 276 -11.07 -5.47 16.16
C HIS A 276 -12.18 -5.84 17.15
N GLN A 277 -12.18 -7.07 17.68
CA GLN A 277 -13.18 -7.52 18.65
C GLN A 277 -13.13 -6.72 19.96
N THR A 278 -11.93 -6.36 20.42
CA THR A 278 -11.74 -5.60 21.66
C THR A 278 -12.22 -4.15 21.52
N GLY A 279 -11.98 -3.53 20.36
CA GLY A 279 -12.37 -2.14 20.13
C GLY A 279 -13.83 -1.93 19.72
N LEU A 280 -14.47 -2.95 19.14
CA LEU A 280 -15.79 -2.84 18.53
C LEU A 280 -16.89 -2.31 19.47
N PRO A 281 -16.99 -2.73 20.75
CA PRO A 281 -17.99 -2.18 21.66
C PRO A 281 -17.84 -0.68 21.88
N ALA A 282 -16.61 -0.21 22.14
CA ALA A 282 -16.31 1.21 22.35
C ALA A 282 -16.54 2.03 21.07
N ALA A 283 -16.18 1.48 19.91
CA ALA A 283 -16.42 2.14 18.63
C ALA A 283 -17.93 2.28 18.32
N ARG A 284 -18.74 1.28 18.66
CA ARG A 284 -20.21 1.35 18.51
C ARG A 284 -20.84 2.38 19.44
N GLU A 285 -20.42 2.41 20.70
CA GLU A 285 -20.93 3.39 21.67
C GLU A 285 -20.63 4.83 21.24
N LEU A 286 -19.44 5.10 20.72
CA LEU A 286 -19.11 6.39 20.12
C LEU A 286 -19.96 6.68 18.87
N ALA A 287 -20.15 5.70 18.00
CA ALA A 287 -20.94 5.86 16.77
C ALA A 287 -22.43 6.14 17.05
N GLU A 288 -23.00 5.55 18.11
CA GLU A 288 -24.37 5.82 18.56
C GLU A 288 -24.57 7.28 18.98
N HIS A 289 -23.51 7.94 19.46
CA HIS A 289 -23.49 9.37 19.78
C HIS A 289 -23.02 10.25 18.61
N GLY A 290 -22.81 9.67 17.42
CA GLY A 290 -22.37 10.38 16.22
C GLY A 290 -20.88 10.71 16.18
N PHE A 291 -20.07 10.10 17.04
CA PHE A 291 -18.62 10.30 17.11
C PHE A 291 -17.85 9.20 16.39
N VAL A 292 -16.71 9.58 15.80
CA VAL A 292 -15.72 8.65 15.27
C VAL A 292 -14.41 8.86 16.04
N ALA A 293 -13.82 7.78 16.54
CA ALA A 293 -12.65 7.84 17.39
C ALA A 293 -11.48 8.57 16.69
N GLY A 294 -10.96 9.61 17.34
CA GLY A 294 -9.85 10.43 16.84
C GLY A 294 -10.22 11.48 15.78
N ILE A 295 -11.51 11.64 15.45
CA ILE A 295 -11.95 12.65 14.47
C ILE A 295 -12.81 13.69 15.18
N LEU A 296 -12.44 14.97 15.07
CA LEU A 296 -13.16 16.07 15.67
C LEU A 296 -14.45 16.39 14.91
N PRO A 297 -15.48 16.94 15.58
CA PRO A 297 -16.70 17.43 14.95
C PRO A 297 -16.44 18.47 13.86
N LEU A 298 -17.41 18.62 12.95
CA LEU A 298 -17.32 19.58 11.85
C LEU A 298 -17.09 21.01 12.35
N GLY A 299 -16.04 21.65 11.82
CA GLY A 299 -15.69 23.05 12.15
C GLY A 299 -14.94 23.24 13.48
N MET A 300 -14.67 22.17 14.23
CA MET A 300 -13.90 22.23 15.47
C MET A 300 -12.40 22.09 15.19
N THR A 301 -11.60 23.02 15.72
CA THR A 301 -10.13 22.94 15.67
C THR A 301 -9.56 22.17 16.85
N GLU A 302 -8.32 21.70 16.73
CA GLU A 302 -7.62 21.03 17.84
C GLU A 302 -7.49 21.93 19.09
N GLU A 303 -7.21 23.23 18.90
CA GLU A 303 -7.10 24.20 19.99
C GLU A 303 -8.44 24.43 20.70
N GLN A 304 -9.55 24.48 19.94
CA GLN A 304 -10.89 24.57 20.50
C GLN A 304 -11.24 23.31 21.30
N TYR A 305 -10.92 22.12 20.77
CA TYR A 305 -11.15 20.86 21.45
C TYR A 305 -10.33 20.74 22.75
N ALA A 306 -9.07 21.18 22.74
CA ALA A 306 -8.21 21.17 23.92
C ALA A 306 -8.81 21.96 25.08
N ASN A 307 -9.39 23.13 24.79
CA ASN A 307 -10.00 24.01 25.79
C ASN A 307 -11.48 23.67 26.11
N LEU A 308 -12.09 22.73 25.40
CA LEU A 308 -13.48 22.33 25.61
C LEU A 308 -13.61 21.53 26.91
N GLU A 309 -14.63 21.83 27.71
CA GLU A 309 -15.10 21.00 28.82
C GLU A 309 -16.54 20.57 28.50
N SER A 310 -16.75 19.28 28.24
CA SER A 310 -18.07 18.72 27.94
C SER A 310 -18.14 17.23 28.26
N SER A 311 -19.35 16.74 28.56
CA SER A 311 -19.61 15.30 28.75
C SER A 311 -19.25 14.49 27.51
N ASP A 312 -19.40 15.07 26.33
CA ASP A 312 -19.07 14.42 25.06
C ASP A 312 -17.56 14.24 24.91
N LYS A 313 -16.77 15.23 25.33
CA LYS A 313 -15.31 15.11 25.34
C LYS A 313 -14.86 14.01 26.29
N ASP A 314 -15.40 13.98 27.51
CA ASP A 314 -15.09 12.95 28.51
C ASP A 314 -15.42 11.55 27.99
N LEU A 315 -16.58 11.40 27.31
CA LEU A 315 -16.98 10.15 26.67
C LEU A 315 -16.00 9.75 25.57
N ILE A 316 -15.66 10.67 24.66
CA ILE A 316 -14.70 10.42 23.58
C ILE A 316 -13.36 9.97 24.15
N GLU A 317 -12.78 10.74 25.08
CA GLU A 317 -11.45 10.46 25.63
C GLU A 317 -11.40 9.15 26.42
N SER A 318 -12.48 8.80 27.15
CA SER A 318 -12.55 7.55 27.91
C SER A 318 -12.62 6.29 27.02
N LEU A 319 -13.26 6.39 25.85
CA LEU A 319 -13.48 5.24 24.95
C LEU A 319 -12.50 5.17 23.78
N ARG A 320 -11.91 6.29 23.37
CA ARG A 320 -11.09 6.42 22.15
C ARG A 320 -10.00 5.36 22.05
N SER A 321 -9.20 5.17 23.09
CA SER A 321 -8.06 4.23 23.08
C SER A 321 -8.47 2.80 22.70
N LYS A 322 -9.65 2.36 23.15
CA LYS A 322 -10.22 1.07 22.76
C LYS A 322 -10.88 1.14 21.39
N ALA A 323 -11.69 2.17 21.13
CA ALA A 323 -12.43 2.32 19.89
C ALA A 323 -11.52 2.33 18.65
N VAL A 324 -10.34 2.97 18.71
CA VAL A 324 -9.39 2.98 17.59
C VAL A 324 -8.87 1.60 17.22
N MET A 325 -8.88 0.62 18.13
CA MET A 325 -8.47 -0.76 17.84
C MET A 325 -9.41 -1.44 16.83
N ALA A 326 -10.66 -0.98 16.70
CA ALA A 326 -11.60 -1.47 15.71
C ALA A 326 -11.46 -0.82 14.32
N SER A 327 -10.67 0.24 14.21
CA SER A 327 -10.46 0.93 12.94
C SER A 327 -9.48 0.15 12.05
N PRO A 328 -9.87 -0.18 10.78
CA PRO A 328 -8.96 -0.79 9.80
C PRO A 328 -7.65 -0.05 9.60
N VAL A 329 -7.69 1.28 9.70
CA VAL A 329 -6.52 2.18 9.68
C VAL A 329 -5.48 1.74 10.72
N VAL A 330 -5.92 1.34 11.91
CA VAL A 330 -5.04 1.03 13.03
C VAL A 330 -4.70 -0.47 13.07
N PHE A 331 -5.69 -1.35 13.11
CA PHE A 331 -5.39 -2.78 13.31
C PHE A 331 -4.61 -3.39 12.14
N LEU A 332 -4.83 -2.92 10.89
CA LEU A 332 -4.03 -3.39 9.75
C LEU A 332 -2.61 -2.86 9.81
N SER A 333 -2.41 -1.60 10.19
CA SER A 333 -1.08 -1.00 10.36
C SER A 333 -0.28 -1.72 11.45
N VAL A 334 -0.92 -2.04 12.58
CA VAL A 334 -0.30 -2.77 13.69
C VAL A 334 0.01 -4.21 13.30
N ALA A 335 -0.95 -4.91 12.67
CA ALA A 335 -0.73 -6.26 12.18
C ALA A 335 0.37 -6.31 11.11
N GLY A 336 0.45 -5.31 10.23
CA GLY A 336 1.51 -5.16 9.22
C GLY A 336 2.91 -5.12 9.83
N GLN A 337 3.10 -4.41 10.95
CA GLN A 337 4.40 -4.41 11.64
C GLN A 337 4.76 -5.79 12.17
N LEU A 338 3.82 -6.50 12.80
CA LEU A 338 4.07 -7.86 13.28
C LEU A 338 4.38 -8.82 12.11
N PHE A 339 3.63 -8.68 11.01
CA PHE A 339 3.83 -9.46 9.79
C PHE A 339 5.27 -9.30 9.28
N ASP A 340 5.77 -8.07 9.20
CA ASP A 340 7.15 -7.74 8.81
C ASP A 340 8.18 -8.29 9.79
N GLY A 341 7.96 -8.07 11.08
CA GLY A 341 8.85 -8.57 12.13
C GLY A 341 9.03 -10.09 12.10
N ILE A 342 7.95 -10.85 11.87
CA ILE A 342 8.02 -12.32 11.80
C ILE A 342 8.65 -12.77 10.48
N ALA A 343 8.29 -12.14 9.35
CA ALA A 343 8.84 -12.48 8.04
C ALA A 343 10.37 -12.34 8.01
N THR A 344 10.90 -11.21 8.48
CA THR A 344 12.34 -10.96 8.56
C THR A 344 13.03 -11.91 9.54
N GLY A 345 12.44 -12.11 10.73
CA GLY A 345 12.99 -13.01 11.73
C GLY A 345 13.15 -14.44 11.20
N ILE A 346 12.12 -14.97 10.54
CA ILE A 346 12.16 -16.31 9.92
C ILE A 346 13.13 -16.34 8.74
N GLY A 347 13.14 -15.30 7.89
CA GLY A 347 14.02 -15.27 6.73
C GLY A 347 15.50 -15.35 7.10
N ILE A 348 15.90 -14.65 8.15
CA ILE A 348 17.30 -14.64 8.62
C ILE A 348 17.62 -15.94 9.37
N ASP A 349 16.86 -16.29 10.41
CA ASP A 349 17.23 -17.40 11.31
C ASP A 349 16.96 -18.79 10.69
N ALA A 350 15.91 -18.96 9.87
CA ALA A 350 15.53 -20.26 9.32
C ALA A 350 15.98 -20.48 7.87
N PHE A 351 16.15 -19.42 7.09
CA PHE A 351 16.52 -19.50 5.66
C PHE A 351 17.88 -18.86 5.33
N GLY A 352 18.53 -18.20 6.29
CA GLY A 352 19.88 -17.66 6.11
C GLY A 352 19.97 -16.44 5.19
N TYR A 353 18.85 -15.73 4.97
CA TYR A 353 18.86 -14.50 4.18
C TYR A 353 19.66 -13.39 4.90
N GLY A 354 20.36 -12.56 4.13
CA GLY A 354 21.06 -11.38 4.62
C GLY A 354 20.13 -10.19 4.82
N GLU A 355 20.27 -9.48 5.93
CA GLU A 355 19.57 -8.21 6.16
C GLU A 355 20.19 -7.09 5.30
N LYS A 356 19.34 -6.38 4.55
CA LYS A 356 19.77 -5.32 3.61
C LYS A 356 19.71 -3.93 4.24
N HIS A 357 18.92 -3.75 5.29
CA HIS A 357 18.76 -2.45 5.96
C HIS A 357 19.74 -2.30 7.13
N LEU A 358 20.52 -1.22 7.11
CA LEU A 358 21.51 -0.88 8.14
C LEU A 358 20.92 -0.89 9.56
N LEU A 359 19.75 -0.28 9.74
CA LEU A 359 19.09 -0.17 11.05
C LEU A 359 18.58 -1.52 11.57
N SER A 360 18.08 -2.38 10.68
CA SER A 360 17.66 -3.73 11.06
C SER A 360 18.86 -4.58 11.46
N ALA A 361 19.98 -4.46 10.74
CA ALA A 361 21.21 -5.18 11.06
C ALA A 361 21.75 -4.79 12.46
N GLU A 362 21.78 -3.49 12.79
CA GLU A 362 22.20 -3.01 14.12
C GLU A 362 21.30 -3.55 15.26
N ILE A 363 19.98 -3.60 15.04
CA ILE A 363 19.04 -4.14 16.03
C ILE A 363 19.31 -5.64 16.26
N ILE A 364 19.55 -6.41 15.21
CA ILE A 364 19.81 -7.85 15.33
C ILE A 364 21.10 -8.10 16.10
N GLU A 365 22.14 -7.32 15.83
CA GLU A 365 23.41 -7.39 16.58
C GLU A 365 23.21 -7.08 18.07
N LEU A 366 22.41 -6.06 18.39
CA LEU A 366 22.11 -5.67 19.78
C LEU A 366 21.36 -6.76 20.55
N PHE A 367 20.39 -7.42 19.93
CA PHE A 367 19.56 -8.45 20.57
C PHE A 367 20.14 -9.86 20.50
N GLY A 368 21.13 -10.10 19.63
CA GLY A 368 21.77 -11.40 19.44
C GLY A 368 20.88 -12.46 18.73
N THR A 369 19.75 -12.06 18.15
CA THR A 369 18.82 -12.93 17.41
C THR A 369 18.01 -12.11 16.41
N ALA A 370 17.67 -12.69 15.25
CA ALA A 370 16.81 -12.04 14.27
C ALA A 370 15.41 -11.71 14.82
N TYR A 371 14.92 -12.45 15.82
CA TYR A 371 13.65 -12.16 16.49
C TYR A 371 13.68 -10.87 17.35
N GLY A 372 14.85 -10.30 17.61
CA GLY A 372 14.97 -8.97 18.20
C GLY A 372 14.26 -7.90 17.35
N PHE A 373 14.35 -8.04 16.02
CA PHE A 373 13.62 -7.18 15.09
C PHE A 373 12.10 -7.33 15.23
N THR A 374 11.60 -8.56 15.43
CA THR A 374 10.17 -8.81 15.70
C THR A 374 9.68 -8.06 16.95
N VAL A 375 10.49 -8.02 18.02
CA VAL A 375 10.16 -7.29 19.25
C VAL A 375 10.09 -5.78 18.98
N VAL A 376 11.05 -5.22 18.24
CA VAL A 376 11.04 -3.81 17.87
C VAL A 376 9.82 -3.47 17.03
N LYS A 377 9.46 -4.33 16.06
CA LYS A 377 8.26 -4.15 15.23
C LYS A 377 6.97 -4.22 16.03
N LEU A 378 6.88 -5.11 17.02
CA LEU A 378 5.76 -5.15 17.96
C LEU A 378 5.66 -3.86 18.78
N ALA A 379 6.79 -3.34 19.27
CA ALA A 379 6.83 -2.06 19.98
C ALA A 379 6.39 -0.90 19.07
N LEU A 380 6.83 -0.90 17.81
CA LEU A 380 6.39 0.07 16.80
C LEU A 380 4.88 -0.04 16.52
N GLY A 381 4.33 -1.25 16.43
CA GLY A 381 2.89 -1.48 16.36
C GLY A 381 2.16 -0.88 17.58
N GLY A 382 2.67 -1.09 18.78
CA GLY A 382 2.17 -0.44 20.00
C GLY A 382 2.21 1.08 19.94
N LEU A 383 3.30 1.66 19.41
CA LEU A 383 3.45 3.11 19.22
C LEU A 383 2.44 3.66 18.20
N ILE A 384 2.21 2.95 17.10
CA ILE A 384 1.20 3.33 16.09
C ILE A 384 -0.19 3.35 16.72
N TRP A 385 -0.56 2.29 17.44
CA TRP A 385 -1.83 2.27 18.17
C TRP A 385 -1.94 3.43 19.16
N TYR A 386 -0.89 3.67 19.95
CA TYR A 386 -0.85 4.76 20.92
C TYR A 386 -1.01 6.13 20.24
N PHE A 387 -0.31 6.37 19.13
CA PHE A 387 -0.44 7.59 18.33
C PHE A 387 -1.89 7.84 17.92
N PHE A 388 -2.57 6.85 17.32
CA PHE A 388 -3.98 7.00 16.95
C PHE A 388 -4.92 7.08 18.17
N ALA A 389 -4.53 6.51 19.31
CA ALA A 389 -5.28 6.59 20.55
C ALA A 389 -5.25 7.99 21.19
N ILE A 390 -4.26 8.82 20.89
CA ILE A 390 -4.16 10.20 21.43
C ILE A 390 -4.39 11.29 20.39
N ALA A 391 -4.14 11.01 19.11
CA ALA A 391 -4.25 11.99 18.04
C ALA A 391 -5.69 12.49 17.89
N ASN A 392 -5.82 13.80 17.68
CA ASN A 392 -7.05 14.44 17.22
C ASN A 392 -6.82 14.86 15.77
N PHE A 393 -7.69 14.42 14.87
CA PHE A 393 -7.70 14.90 13.50
C PHE A 393 -8.89 15.84 13.35
N GLU A 394 -8.66 17.05 12.86
CA GLU A 394 -9.75 17.93 12.45
C GLU A 394 -10.59 17.23 11.36
N HIS A 395 -11.87 17.59 11.25
CA HIS A 395 -12.76 16.99 10.24
C HIS A 395 -12.18 17.09 8.81
N ARG A 396 -11.50 18.20 8.50
CA ARG A 396 -10.83 18.38 7.20
C ARG A 396 -9.56 17.54 7.04
N GLN A 397 -9.01 16.94 8.10
CA GLN A 397 -7.78 16.13 8.04
C GLN A 397 -8.05 14.62 7.88
N GLN A 398 -9.31 14.21 7.67
CA GLN A 398 -9.64 12.78 7.57
C GLN A 398 -8.90 12.04 6.45
N HIS A 399 -8.68 12.67 5.28
CA HIS A 399 -7.86 12.06 4.23
C HIS A 399 -6.38 11.95 4.61
N LEU A 400 -5.84 12.93 5.33
CA LEU A 400 -4.47 12.86 5.84
C LEU A 400 -4.33 11.70 6.83
N ARG A 401 -5.29 11.52 7.74
CA ARG A 401 -5.37 10.37 8.65
C ARG A 401 -5.30 9.03 7.88
N LEU A 402 -6.09 8.89 6.81
CA LEU A 402 -6.06 7.69 5.96
C LEU A 402 -4.72 7.50 5.26
N LEU A 403 -4.14 8.56 4.71
CA LEU A 403 -2.87 8.49 3.98
C LEU A 403 -1.68 8.17 4.88
N ILE A 404 -1.65 8.72 6.11
CA ILE A 404 -0.65 8.34 7.13
C ILE A 404 -0.70 6.83 7.38
N ALA A 405 -1.90 6.28 7.57
CA ALA A 405 -2.06 4.85 7.79
C ALA A 405 -1.72 4.02 6.56
N MET A 406 -2.07 4.47 5.35
CA MET A 406 -1.66 3.81 4.11
C MET A 406 -0.14 3.79 3.98
N THR A 407 0.56 4.88 4.29
CA THR A 407 2.03 4.91 4.28
C THR A 407 2.61 3.91 5.27
N ILE A 408 2.12 3.89 6.52
CA ILE A 408 2.58 2.94 7.56
C ILE A 408 2.31 1.49 7.13
N LEU A 409 1.12 1.22 6.58
CA LEU A 409 0.72 -0.10 6.11
C LEU A 409 1.59 -0.55 4.94
N THR A 410 1.80 0.28 3.92
CA THR A 410 2.60 -0.07 2.74
C THR A 410 4.06 -0.32 3.11
N VAL A 411 4.65 0.49 3.98
CA VAL A 411 6.06 0.34 4.42
C VAL A 411 6.28 -0.90 5.30
N SER A 412 5.22 -1.50 5.84
CA SER A 412 5.35 -2.71 6.67
C SER A 412 4.82 -3.97 6.00
N MET A 413 3.56 -3.95 5.55
CA MET A 413 2.90 -5.13 5.01
C MET A 413 3.41 -5.51 3.62
N ALA A 414 3.75 -4.56 2.74
CA ALA A 414 4.22 -4.90 1.39
C ALA A 414 5.58 -5.63 1.41
N PRO A 415 6.64 -5.12 2.09
CA PRO A 415 7.92 -5.83 2.20
C PRO A 415 7.75 -7.22 2.82
N ALA A 416 6.86 -7.33 3.80
CA ALA A 416 6.64 -8.59 4.49
C ALA A 416 5.90 -9.63 3.63
N LEU A 417 4.95 -9.19 2.81
CA LEU A 417 4.27 -10.02 1.80
C LEU A 417 5.23 -10.43 0.65
N ARG A 418 6.20 -9.58 0.31
CA ARG A 418 7.27 -9.95 -0.62
C ARG A 418 8.19 -11.00 0.00
N ASN A 419 8.70 -10.74 1.20
CA ASN A 419 9.62 -11.64 1.92
C ASN A 419 9.01 -13.03 2.13
N ILE A 420 7.76 -13.13 2.56
CA ILE A 420 7.07 -14.42 2.71
C ILE A 420 6.88 -15.15 1.37
N GLY A 421 6.64 -14.42 0.27
CA GLY A 421 6.55 -15.00 -1.07
C GLY A 421 7.88 -15.56 -1.54
N ARG A 422 8.97 -14.81 -1.34
CA ARG A 422 10.34 -15.26 -1.59
C ARG A 422 10.69 -16.51 -0.79
N LEU A 423 10.41 -16.51 0.51
CA LEU A 423 10.59 -17.67 1.40
C LEU A 423 9.78 -18.88 0.92
N ALA A 424 8.57 -18.65 0.43
CA ALA A 424 7.68 -19.73 -0.01
C ALA A 424 8.13 -20.38 -1.33
N LEU A 425 8.76 -19.61 -2.21
CA LEU A 425 9.19 -20.05 -3.54
C LEU A 425 10.69 -20.37 -3.63
N GLY A 426 11.48 -19.99 -2.62
CA GLY A 426 12.92 -20.21 -2.58
C GLY A 426 13.72 -19.26 -3.48
N VAL A 427 13.26 -18.01 -3.64
CA VAL A 427 13.83 -16.99 -4.55
C VAL A 427 14.46 -15.78 -3.84
#